data_AF-A0A8C9L2L2-F1
#
_entry.id   AF-A0A8C9L2L2-F1
#
_cell.length_a   1.000
_cell.length_b   1.000
_cell.length_c   1.000
_cell.angle_alpha   90.00
_cell.angle_beta   90.00
_cell.angle_gamma   90.00
#
_symmetry.space_group_name_H-M   'P 1'
#
loop_
_entity.id
_entity.type
_entity.pdbx_description
1 polymer ?
#
loop_
_entity_poly.entity_id
_entity_poly.type
_entity_poly.pdbx_seq_one_letter_code
_entity_poly.pdbx_strand_id
1 'polypeptide(L)'
;LLSLHLPPTMRMTAADGTEYVAKQMHFHWGGESSEISGSEHTIDGIRYVAEVHIVHYNSKYKSYDIAQSAPDGLAVLAALIKVEDYGENTYYSTFISQLNNIRYPGQSTVLSDLDIRDMLPENVHHYYSYKGSLTTPPCTENVYWFVLASPIMFSRAQGWKLENSILDHQNKTLHNIYRMTQPLNNRVVETNFMNLPNERSEFQLYLTKLDNKLENLKSLL
;
A
#
# COMPACT_ATOMS: atom_id res chain seq x y z
N LEU A 1 -7.26 8.02 9.97
CA LEU A 1 -6.23 7.08 9.47
C LEU A 1 -5.10 7.06 10.49
N LEU A 2 -4.47 5.90 10.68
CA LEU A 2 -3.25 5.76 11.47
C LEU A 2 -2.06 6.31 10.66
N SER A 3 -1.37 7.32 11.16
CA SER A 3 -0.29 8.00 10.44
C SER A 3 0.93 8.31 11.32
N LEU A 4 2.11 8.20 10.73
CA LEU A 4 3.39 8.63 11.27
C LEU A 4 3.82 9.91 10.56
N HIS A 5 4.26 10.91 11.31
CA HIS A 5 4.88 12.10 10.74
C HIS A 5 6.34 11.82 10.41
N LEU A 6 6.78 12.19 9.21
CA LEU A 6 8.14 11.94 8.74
C LEU A 6 8.98 13.22 8.77
N PRO A 7 10.30 13.11 9.02
CA PRO A 7 11.17 14.27 9.07
C PRO A 7 11.33 14.89 7.68
N PRO A 8 11.40 16.24 7.58
CA PRO A 8 11.53 16.93 6.29
C PRO A 8 12.89 16.71 5.60
N THR A 9 13.85 16.06 6.28
CA THR A 9 15.13 15.63 5.72
C THR A 9 14.98 14.38 4.83
N MET A 10 13.91 13.61 5.00
CA MET A 10 13.64 12.42 4.19
C MET A 10 13.08 12.81 2.82
N ARG A 11 13.68 12.27 1.77
CA ARG A 11 13.43 12.65 0.37
C ARG A 11 13.40 11.44 -0.54
N MET A 12 12.67 11.59 -1.65
CA MET A 12 12.63 10.67 -2.77
C MET A 12 12.92 11.44 -4.06
N THR A 13 13.69 10.85 -4.97
CA THR A 13 13.97 11.44 -6.29
C THR A 13 13.39 10.53 -7.36
N ALA A 14 12.52 11.09 -8.21
CA ALA A 14 11.96 10.38 -9.34
C ALA A 14 12.98 10.24 -10.48
N ALA A 15 12.70 9.37 -11.46
CA ALA A 15 13.61 9.09 -12.57
C ALA A 15 13.95 10.31 -13.45
N ASP A 16 13.05 11.30 -13.50
CA ASP A 16 13.24 12.57 -14.20
C ASP A 16 14.07 13.60 -13.42
N GLY A 17 14.55 13.24 -12.21
CA GLY A 17 15.31 14.12 -11.32
C GLY A 17 14.43 14.97 -10.41
N THR A 18 13.11 14.88 -10.48
CA THR A 18 12.22 15.62 -9.58
C THR A 18 12.38 15.12 -8.15
N GLU A 19 12.68 16.04 -7.23
CA GLU A 19 12.80 15.74 -5.80
C GLU A 19 11.49 15.99 -5.06
N TYR A 20 11.11 15.04 -4.21
CA TYR A 20 9.94 15.08 -3.34
C TYR A 20 10.36 14.94 -1.87
N VAL A 21 9.76 15.75 -0.99
CA VAL A 21 10.01 15.75 0.46
C VAL A 21 8.95 14.91 1.15
N ALA A 22 9.36 13.98 2.01
CA ALA A 22 8.44 13.14 2.76
C ALA A 22 7.62 13.98 3.76
N LYS A 23 6.33 13.64 3.89
CA LYS A 23 5.41 14.30 4.81
C LYS A 23 4.94 13.36 5.90
N GLN A 24 4.43 12.20 5.50
CA GLN A 24 3.82 11.24 6.42
C GLN A 24 3.81 9.83 5.80
N MET A 25 3.73 8.83 6.67
CA MET A 25 3.42 7.45 6.32
C MET A 25 2.10 7.04 6.96
N HIS A 26 1.22 6.35 6.23
CA HIS A 26 -0.03 5.84 6.79
C HIS A 26 -0.38 4.47 6.20
N PHE A 27 -1.34 3.81 6.83
CA PHE A 27 -1.74 2.46 6.48
C PHE A 27 -3.21 2.41 6.10
N HIS A 28 -3.47 1.60 5.08
CA HIS A 28 -4.78 1.09 4.71
C HIS A 28 -4.83 -0.39 5.09
N TRP A 29 -5.86 -0.81 5.80
CA TRP A 29 -6.07 -2.21 6.17
C TRP A 29 -7.55 -2.55 6.11
N GLY A 30 -7.81 -3.85 6.06
CA GLY A 30 -9.16 -4.38 5.94
C GLY A 30 -9.81 -4.60 7.29
N GLY A 31 -10.63 -5.63 7.34
CA GLY A 31 -11.28 -6.07 8.55
C GLY A 31 -12.00 -7.38 8.28
N GLU A 32 -12.30 -8.08 9.37
CA GLU A 32 -12.89 -9.41 9.40
C GLU A 32 -11.93 -10.51 8.91
N SER A 33 -11.66 -11.43 9.83
CA SER A 33 -10.56 -12.40 9.89
C SER A 33 -10.52 -13.46 8.77
N SER A 34 -11.11 -13.21 7.60
CA SER A 34 -11.28 -14.22 6.56
C SER A 34 -11.25 -13.69 5.12
N GLU A 35 -11.24 -12.37 4.89
CA GLU A 35 -11.17 -11.82 3.53
C GLU A 35 -9.97 -10.90 3.34
N ILE A 36 -9.30 -11.04 2.19
CA ILE A 36 -8.21 -10.14 1.81
C ILE A 36 -8.81 -8.81 1.35
N SER A 37 -8.97 -7.87 2.30
CA SER A 37 -9.83 -6.69 2.15
C SER A 37 -9.14 -5.36 2.49
N GLY A 38 -7.81 -5.24 2.42
CA GLY A 38 -7.14 -4.05 2.98
C GLY A 38 -6.41 -3.12 2.04
N SER A 39 -5.64 -3.63 1.07
CA SER A 39 -4.93 -2.75 0.14
C SER A 39 -5.90 -1.94 -0.71
N GLU A 40 -5.52 -0.75 -1.17
CA GLU A 40 -6.31 0.00 -2.15
C GLU A 40 -6.01 -0.54 -3.56
N HIS A 41 -4.72 -0.69 -3.87
CA HIS A 41 -4.24 -1.29 -5.10
C HIS A 41 -4.47 -2.80 -5.13
N THR A 42 -4.60 -3.32 -6.35
CA THR A 42 -4.53 -4.75 -6.64
C THR A 42 -3.49 -4.99 -7.73
N ILE A 43 -2.86 -6.16 -7.71
CA ILE A 43 -1.96 -6.62 -8.77
C ILE A 43 -2.62 -7.85 -9.38
N ASP A 44 -2.88 -7.83 -10.68
CA ASP A 44 -3.60 -8.89 -11.41
C ASP A 44 -4.93 -9.30 -10.75
N GLY A 45 -5.65 -8.31 -10.19
CA GLY A 45 -6.91 -8.51 -9.49
C GLY A 45 -6.77 -9.01 -8.04
N ILE A 46 -5.56 -9.32 -7.59
CA ILE A 46 -5.28 -9.78 -6.22
C ILE A 46 -5.16 -8.58 -5.29
N ARG A 47 -6.03 -8.54 -4.27
CA ARG A 47 -5.95 -7.62 -3.14
C ARG A 47 -5.01 -8.17 -2.08
N TYR A 48 -4.48 -7.30 -1.22
CA TYR A 48 -3.59 -7.62 -0.11
C TYR A 48 -4.22 -7.23 1.23
N VAL A 49 -3.65 -7.74 2.32
CA VAL A 49 -4.21 -7.57 3.69
C VAL A 49 -4.12 -6.12 4.15
N ALA A 50 -3.09 -5.41 3.72
CA ALA A 50 -2.94 -3.99 3.98
C ALA A 50 -2.03 -3.36 2.92
N GLU A 51 -1.95 -2.04 2.93
CA GLU A 51 -1.07 -1.24 2.09
C GLU A 51 -0.54 -0.06 2.90
N VAL A 52 0.76 0.22 2.77
CA VAL A 52 1.38 1.39 3.35
C VAL A 52 1.61 2.44 2.28
N HIS A 53 1.31 3.70 2.60
CA HIS A 53 1.55 4.86 1.77
C HIS A 53 2.53 5.80 2.44
N ILE A 54 3.63 6.12 1.76
CA ILE A 54 4.55 7.20 2.14
C ILE A 54 4.30 8.38 1.21
N VAL A 55 3.67 9.41 1.76
CA VAL A 55 3.28 10.62 1.03
C VAL A 55 4.42 11.60 1.03
N HIS A 56 4.77 12.06 -0.17
CA HIS A 56 5.75 13.11 -0.40
C HIS A 56 5.11 14.27 -1.17
N TYR A 57 5.66 15.47 -1.02
CA TYR A 57 5.29 16.63 -1.83
C TYR A 57 6.46 17.15 -2.64
N ASN A 58 6.18 17.67 -3.84
CA ASN A 58 7.19 18.14 -4.77
C ASN A 58 7.95 19.32 -4.18
N SER A 59 9.28 19.22 -4.14
CA SER A 59 10.15 20.19 -3.47
C SER A 59 10.15 21.58 -4.14
N LYS A 60 9.63 21.69 -5.36
CA LYS A 60 9.39 22.99 -6.02
C LYS A 60 8.35 23.85 -5.28
N TYR A 61 7.49 23.23 -4.46
CA TYR A 61 6.51 23.93 -3.64
C TYR A 61 7.04 24.18 -2.23
N LYS A 62 6.74 25.36 -1.67
CA LYS A 62 7.25 25.79 -0.35
C LYS A 62 6.72 24.93 0.81
N SER A 63 5.59 24.25 0.65
CA SER A 63 4.98 23.42 1.68
C SER A 63 4.07 22.36 1.07
N TYR A 64 3.79 21.33 1.86
CA TYR A 64 2.76 20.33 1.56
C TYR A 64 1.39 20.98 1.30
N ASP A 65 1.02 22.01 2.07
CA ASP A 65 -0.31 22.65 1.96
C ASP A 65 -0.54 23.36 0.63
N ILE A 66 0.54 23.84 0.00
CA ILE A 66 0.51 24.39 -1.36
C ILE A 66 0.51 23.24 -2.37
N ALA A 67 1.36 22.24 -2.16
CA ALA A 67 1.54 21.14 -3.10
C ALA A 67 0.28 20.26 -3.25
N GLN A 68 -0.48 20.04 -2.18
CA GLN A 68 -1.65 19.14 -2.19
C GLN A 68 -2.75 19.54 -3.19
N SER A 69 -2.79 20.81 -3.61
CA SER A 69 -3.73 21.32 -4.61
C SER A 69 -3.04 21.77 -5.91
N ALA A 70 -1.72 21.62 -6.02
CA ALA A 70 -0.95 22.05 -7.16
C ALA A 70 -0.67 20.90 -8.15
N PRO A 71 -0.48 21.18 -9.45
CA PRO A 71 -0.18 20.16 -10.46
C PRO A 71 1.18 19.49 -10.22
N ASP A 72 1.22 18.16 -10.39
CA ASP A 72 2.39 17.32 -10.04
C ASP A 72 2.89 17.57 -8.59
N GLY A 73 1.94 17.89 -7.71
CA GLY A 73 2.19 18.32 -6.34
C GLY A 73 2.64 17.22 -5.41
N LEU A 74 2.17 15.99 -5.63
CA LEU A 74 2.39 14.89 -4.72
C LEU A 74 3.04 13.69 -5.43
N ALA A 75 3.81 12.93 -4.67
CA ALA A 75 4.22 11.58 -5.04
C ALA A 75 3.95 10.65 -3.86
N VAL A 76 3.46 9.44 -4.14
CA VAL A 76 3.19 8.43 -3.11
C VAL A 76 3.95 7.17 -3.45
N LEU A 77 4.82 6.75 -2.52
CA LEU A 77 5.42 5.42 -2.55
C LEU A 77 4.49 4.49 -1.77
N ALA A 78 4.05 3.43 -2.42
CA ALA A 78 3.14 2.44 -1.88
C ALA A 78 3.81 1.07 -1.80
N ALA A 79 3.52 0.32 -0.74
CA ALA A 79 3.93 -1.07 -0.61
C ALA A 79 2.79 -1.92 -0.04
N LEU A 80 2.54 -3.05 -0.69
CA LEU A 80 1.51 -4.00 -0.29
C LEU A 80 2.00 -4.85 0.88
N ILE A 81 1.12 -5.17 1.83
CA ILE A 81 1.45 -6.01 2.99
C ILE A 81 0.80 -7.38 2.82
N LYS A 82 1.65 -8.41 2.84
CA LYS A 82 1.25 -9.81 2.78
C LYS A 82 1.37 -10.43 4.16
N VAL A 83 0.35 -11.18 4.57
CA VAL A 83 0.31 -11.90 5.84
C VAL A 83 0.22 -13.39 5.56
N GLU A 84 1.19 -14.15 6.08
CA GLU A 84 1.21 -15.62 6.06
C GLU A 84 1.87 -16.13 7.36
N ASP A 85 2.30 -17.40 7.38
CA ASP A 85 3.06 -18.01 8.48
C ASP A 85 4.53 -17.57 8.52
N TYR A 86 4.76 -16.27 8.39
CA TYR A 86 6.07 -15.65 8.54
C TYR A 86 6.43 -15.44 10.02
N GLY A 87 7.73 -15.37 10.30
CA GLY A 87 8.24 -14.83 11.56
C GLY A 87 7.87 -13.35 11.74
N GLU A 88 8.00 -12.85 12.97
CA GLU A 88 7.79 -11.43 13.24
C GLU A 88 8.74 -10.56 12.40
N ASN A 89 8.18 -9.57 11.70
CA ASN A 89 8.97 -8.53 11.06
C ASN A 89 9.46 -7.54 12.13
N THR A 90 10.73 -7.66 12.51
CA THR A 90 11.32 -6.91 13.63
C THR A 90 11.37 -5.40 13.41
N TYR A 91 11.40 -4.95 12.15
CA TYR A 91 11.37 -3.51 11.81
C TYR A 91 10.03 -2.84 12.13
N TYR A 92 8.97 -3.65 12.32
CA TYR A 92 7.65 -3.20 12.71
C TYR A 92 7.35 -3.41 14.21
N SER A 93 8.19 -4.07 14.98
CA SER A 93 7.89 -4.44 16.38
C SER A 93 7.56 -3.23 17.25
N THR A 94 8.39 -2.18 17.20
CA THR A 94 8.14 -0.93 17.94
C THR A 94 6.83 -0.29 17.52
N PHE A 95 6.59 -0.14 16.21
CA PHE A 95 5.35 0.43 15.68
C PHE A 95 4.11 -0.36 16.13
N ILE A 96 4.12 -1.69 15.96
CA ILE A 96 3.00 -2.56 16.32
C ILE A 96 2.74 -2.54 17.84
N SER A 97 3.78 -2.48 18.66
CA SER A 97 3.64 -2.40 20.13
C SER A 97 2.94 -1.12 20.59
N GLN A 98 3.10 -0.03 19.83
CA GLN A 98 2.59 1.29 20.18
C GLN A 98 1.12 1.51 19.78
N LEU A 99 0.52 0.63 18.97
CA LEU A 99 -0.88 0.76 18.56
C LEU A 99 -1.85 0.82 19.75
N ASN A 100 -1.54 0.10 20.84
CA ASN A 100 -2.35 0.12 22.06
C ASN A 100 -2.35 1.48 22.78
N ASN A 101 -1.32 2.31 22.56
CA ASN A 101 -1.19 3.64 23.18
C ASN A 101 -1.96 4.72 22.40
N ILE A 102 -2.43 4.40 21.19
CA ILE A 102 -3.15 5.31 20.29
C ILE A 102 -4.48 4.72 19.83
N ARG A 103 -5.10 3.93 20.70
CA ARG A 103 -6.33 3.18 20.41
C ARG A 103 -7.50 4.06 19.98
N TYR A 104 -7.61 5.27 20.51
CA TYR A 104 -8.75 6.18 20.25
C TYR A 104 -8.34 7.33 19.31
N PRO A 105 -9.27 7.87 18.50
CA PRO A 105 -9.00 9.00 17.64
C PRO A 105 -8.47 10.22 18.41
N GLY A 106 -7.47 10.89 17.85
CA GLY A 106 -6.81 12.06 18.44
C GLY A 106 -5.68 11.73 19.41
N GLN A 107 -5.48 10.47 19.77
CA GLN A 107 -4.30 10.05 20.52
C GLN A 107 -3.05 10.03 19.62
N SER A 108 -1.90 10.29 20.25
CA SER A 108 -0.60 10.22 19.58
C SER A 108 0.46 9.66 20.54
N THR A 109 1.49 9.07 19.98
CA THR A 109 2.67 8.58 20.69
C THR A 109 3.91 8.87 19.85
N VAL A 110 5.08 8.80 20.47
CA VAL A 110 6.36 9.04 19.80
C VAL A 110 7.05 7.70 19.59
N LEU A 111 7.49 7.47 18.36
CA LEU A 111 8.35 6.34 18.00
C LEU A 111 9.79 6.86 17.97
N SER A 112 10.66 6.31 18.81
CA SER A 112 12.11 6.50 18.71
C SER A 112 12.72 5.37 17.88
N ASP A 113 13.85 5.66 17.24
CA ASP A 113 14.73 4.65 16.62
C ASP A 113 14.07 3.80 15.52
N LEU A 114 13.22 4.42 14.70
CA LEU A 114 12.56 3.77 13.58
C LEU A 114 13.24 4.14 12.26
N ASP A 115 13.77 3.15 11.55
CA ASP A 115 14.24 3.33 10.16
C ASP A 115 13.13 2.98 9.17
N ILE A 116 12.59 3.99 8.49
CA ILE A 116 11.54 3.81 7.49
C ILE A 116 12.03 2.99 6.29
N ARG A 117 13.33 3.03 5.96
CA ARG A 117 13.88 2.22 4.86
C ARG A 117 13.79 0.73 5.16
N ASP A 118 13.98 0.34 6.42
CA ASP A 118 13.91 -1.05 6.85
C ASP A 118 12.47 -1.56 7.01
N MET A 119 11.51 -0.64 7.14
CA MET A 119 10.08 -0.98 7.10
C MET A 119 9.58 -1.24 5.67
N LEU A 120 10.34 -0.85 4.64
CA LEU A 120 9.98 -1.16 3.25
C LEU A 120 10.38 -2.59 2.87
N PRO A 121 9.84 -3.13 1.75
CA PRO A 121 10.31 -4.39 1.20
C PRO A 121 11.83 -4.42 1.00
N GLU A 122 12.42 -5.61 1.01
CA GLU A 122 13.86 -5.80 0.78
C GLU A 122 14.28 -5.17 -0.55
N ASN A 123 13.54 -5.45 -1.63
CA ASN A 123 13.72 -4.84 -2.93
C ASN A 123 12.79 -3.61 -3.11
N VAL A 124 13.36 -2.43 -2.89
CA VAL A 124 12.70 -1.13 -3.19
C VAL A 124 13.01 -0.61 -4.59
N HIS A 125 13.84 -1.31 -5.35
CA HIS A 125 14.29 -0.85 -6.66
C HIS A 125 13.32 -1.22 -7.77
N HIS A 126 12.43 -2.19 -7.59
CA HIS A 126 11.43 -2.58 -8.58
C HIS A 126 10.06 -2.03 -8.22
N TYR A 127 9.47 -1.23 -9.12
CA TYR A 127 8.16 -0.64 -8.90
C TYR A 127 7.37 -0.46 -10.21
N TYR A 128 6.06 -0.39 -10.03
CA TYR A 128 5.11 0.13 -11.01
C TYR A 128 4.94 1.63 -10.79
N SER A 129 4.71 2.40 -11.84
CA SER A 129 4.44 3.83 -11.69
C SER A 129 3.35 4.31 -12.65
N TYR A 130 2.55 5.28 -12.19
CA TYR A 130 1.50 5.90 -13.00
C TYR A 130 1.01 7.23 -12.39
N LYS A 131 0.45 8.12 -13.22
CA LYS A 131 -0.21 9.35 -12.74
C LYS A 131 -1.65 9.07 -12.29
N GLY A 132 -2.01 9.54 -11.09
CA GLY A 132 -3.31 9.30 -10.48
C GLY A 132 -3.74 10.40 -9.54
N SER A 133 -4.51 10.03 -8.53
CA SER A 133 -5.16 10.96 -7.62
C SER A 133 -5.06 10.54 -6.16
N LEU A 134 -5.51 11.43 -5.28
CA LEU A 134 -5.84 11.07 -3.90
C LEU A 134 -6.95 10.01 -3.89
N THR A 135 -6.82 9.02 -3.02
CA THR A 135 -7.83 7.97 -2.80
C THR A 135 -8.91 8.39 -1.81
N THR A 136 -8.74 9.53 -1.14
CA THR A 136 -9.74 10.16 -0.29
C THR A 136 -10.13 11.54 -0.86
N PRO A 137 -11.34 12.04 -0.54
CA PRO A 137 -11.75 13.39 -0.94
C PRO A 137 -10.69 14.45 -0.57
N PRO A 138 -10.38 15.42 -1.45
CA PRO A 138 -11.13 15.80 -2.66
C PRO A 138 -10.75 15.05 -3.95
N CYS A 139 -10.01 13.93 -3.87
CA CYS A 139 -9.65 13.10 -5.02
C CYS A 139 -8.82 13.83 -6.10
N THR A 140 -8.02 14.83 -5.70
CA THR A 140 -7.21 15.65 -6.61
C THR A 140 -6.30 14.79 -7.50
N GLU A 141 -6.30 15.04 -8.81
CA GLU A 141 -5.49 14.33 -9.82
C GLU A 141 -4.08 14.94 -9.96
N ASN A 142 -3.30 14.91 -8.88
CA ASN A 142 -1.95 15.49 -8.85
C ASN A 142 -0.91 14.57 -8.18
N VAL A 143 -1.18 13.27 -8.16
CA VAL A 143 -0.33 12.27 -7.49
C VAL A 143 0.43 11.43 -8.50
N TYR A 144 1.75 11.40 -8.40
CA TYR A 144 2.57 10.39 -9.07
C TYR A 144 2.75 9.17 -8.15
N TRP A 145 2.15 8.05 -8.54
CA TRP A 145 2.18 6.81 -7.77
C TRP A 145 3.39 5.97 -8.13
N PHE A 146 4.04 5.40 -7.11
CA PHE A 146 5.09 4.40 -7.19
C PHE A 146 4.68 3.21 -6.32
N VAL A 147 4.29 2.09 -6.92
CA VAL A 147 3.86 0.89 -6.18
C VAL A 147 4.99 -0.14 -6.24
N LEU A 148 5.61 -0.43 -5.10
CA LEU A 148 6.69 -1.41 -5.02
C LEU A 148 6.19 -2.80 -5.43
N ALA A 149 6.99 -3.50 -6.25
CA ALA A 149 6.63 -4.80 -6.77
C ALA A 149 6.73 -5.92 -5.72
N SER A 150 7.65 -5.77 -4.75
CA SER A 150 7.80 -6.71 -3.64
C SER A 150 6.88 -6.28 -2.48
N PRO A 151 6.17 -7.22 -1.83
CA PRO A 151 5.36 -6.88 -0.65
C PRO A 151 6.21 -6.85 0.63
N ILE A 152 5.67 -6.19 1.65
CA ILE A 152 6.14 -6.27 3.03
C ILE A 152 5.52 -7.52 3.67
N MET A 153 6.36 -8.33 4.33
CA MET A 153 5.92 -9.56 4.97
C MET A 153 5.60 -9.33 6.44
N PHE A 154 4.38 -9.68 6.85
CA PHE A 154 3.92 -9.63 8.24
C PHE A 154 3.59 -11.04 8.73
N SER A 155 3.93 -11.33 9.98
CA SER A 155 3.36 -12.48 10.68
C SER A 155 1.85 -12.33 10.87
N ARG A 156 1.13 -13.45 11.01
CA ARG A 156 -0.32 -13.42 11.36
C ARG A 156 -0.63 -12.56 12.57
N ALA A 157 0.24 -12.59 13.60
CA ALA A 157 0.07 -11.79 14.81
C ALA A 157 0.20 -10.29 14.57
N GLN A 158 1.11 -9.86 13.68
CA GLN A 158 1.25 -8.45 13.32
C GLN A 158 0.07 -7.95 12.48
N GLY A 159 -0.38 -8.75 11.50
CA GLY A 159 -1.58 -8.45 10.71
C GLY A 159 -2.81 -8.28 11.60
N TRP A 160 -3.03 -9.23 12.53
CA TRP A 160 -4.16 -9.17 13.45
C TRP A 160 -4.12 -7.92 14.35
N LYS A 161 -2.95 -7.53 14.88
CA LYS A 161 -2.82 -6.32 15.69
C LYS A 161 -3.10 -5.05 14.87
N LEU A 162 -2.60 -4.97 13.64
CA LEU A 162 -2.88 -3.84 12.75
C LEU A 162 -4.40 -3.66 12.54
N GLU A 163 -5.12 -4.75 12.32
CA GLU A 163 -6.56 -4.74 12.04
C GLU A 163 -7.44 -4.47 13.27
N ASN A 164 -6.97 -4.79 14.48
CA ASN A 164 -7.83 -4.85 15.68
C ASN A 164 -7.46 -3.87 16.80
N SER A 165 -6.37 -3.11 16.67
CA SER A 165 -5.90 -2.23 17.76
C SER A 165 -6.52 -0.83 17.76
N ILE A 166 -7.01 -0.31 16.63
CA ILE A 166 -7.45 1.08 16.48
C ILE A 166 -8.98 1.17 16.42
N LEU A 167 -9.56 2.14 17.13
CA LEU A 167 -10.99 2.43 17.16
C LEU A 167 -11.35 3.72 16.40
N ASP A 168 -12.59 3.80 15.94
CA ASP A 168 -13.20 5.00 15.37
C ASP A 168 -13.83 5.91 16.44
N HIS A 169 -14.47 7.01 16.00
CA HIS A 169 -15.13 7.97 16.90
C HIS A 169 -16.39 7.41 17.58
N GLN A 170 -16.86 6.22 17.17
CA GLN A 170 -17.98 5.49 17.73
C GLN A 170 -17.51 4.31 18.60
N ASN A 171 -16.22 4.25 18.94
CA ASN A 171 -15.57 3.18 19.70
C ASN A 171 -15.69 1.79 19.06
N LYS A 172 -15.85 1.72 17.73
CA LYS A 172 -15.80 0.47 16.97
C LYS A 172 -14.43 0.28 16.37
N THR A 173 -14.01 -0.97 16.17
CA THR A 173 -12.76 -1.26 15.48
C THR A 173 -12.77 -0.66 14.07
N LEU A 174 -11.69 0.06 13.73
CA LEU A 174 -11.55 0.71 12.45
C LEU A 174 -11.23 -0.34 11.37
N HIS A 175 -12.14 -0.54 10.42
CA HIS A 175 -12.03 -1.51 9.34
C HIS A 175 -12.34 -0.87 7.97
N ASN A 176 -11.93 -1.55 6.89
CA ASN A 176 -12.28 -1.23 5.50
C ASN A 176 -11.93 0.21 5.10
N ILE A 177 -10.69 0.61 5.41
CA ILE A 177 -10.21 1.96 5.11
C ILE A 177 -9.57 2.01 3.72
N TYR A 178 -10.28 1.62 2.67
CA TYR A 178 -9.79 1.68 1.28
C TYR A 178 -10.85 2.13 0.29
N ARG A 179 -10.42 2.75 -0.81
CA ARG A 179 -11.23 3.05 -2.00
C ARG A 179 -11.15 1.88 -2.99
N MET A 180 -12.28 1.52 -3.60
CA MET A 180 -12.30 0.54 -4.70
C MET A 180 -11.41 0.98 -5.88
N THR A 181 -10.85 0.02 -6.60
CA THR A 181 -10.03 0.27 -7.80
C THR A 181 -10.81 1.08 -8.84
N GLN A 182 -10.13 2.01 -9.49
CA GLN A 182 -10.72 2.88 -10.52
C GLN A 182 -10.23 2.46 -11.92
N PRO A 183 -11.02 2.70 -12.98
CA PRO A 183 -10.60 2.37 -14.35
C PRO A 183 -9.26 3.02 -14.74
N LEU A 184 -8.42 2.31 -15.49
CA LEU A 184 -7.18 2.89 -16.02
C LEU A 184 -7.44 4.05 -16.99
N ASN A 185 -8.58 4.05 -17.68
CA ASN A 185 -8.89 4.97 -18.77
C ASN A 185 -7.74 4.92 -19.80
N ASN A 186 -7.21 6.08 -20.19
CA ASN A 186 -6.13 6.19 -21.19
C ASN A 186 -4.71 6.05 -20.58
N ARG A 187 -4.60 5.72 -19.28
CA ARG A 187 -3.30 5.60 -18.61
C ARG A 187 -2.66 4.26 -18.93
N VAL A 188 -1.34 4.28 -19.08
CA VAL A 188 -0.49 3.10 -19.12
C VAL A 188 0.29 3.05 -17.81
N VAL A 189 0.33 1.88 -17.17
CA VAL A 189 1.18 1.65 -16.00
C VAL A 189 2.55 1.23 -16.50
N GLU A 190 3.59 1.91 -16.04
CA GLU A 190 4.98 1.64 -16.42
C GLU A 190 5.70 0.85 -15.32
N THR A 191 6.76 0.14 -15.69
CA THR A 191 7.66 -0.55 -14.77
C THR A 191 9.10 -0.14 -15.04
N ASN A 192 9.92 -0.11 -14.00
CA ASN A 192 11.36 0.14 -14.14
C ASN A 192 12.20 -1.15 -14.13
N PHE A 193 11.55 -2.31 -14.27
CA PHE A 193 12.16 -3.62 -14.30
C PHE A 193 11.52 -4.43 -15.43
N MET A 194 12.23 -5.44 -15.95
CA MET A 194 11.60 -6.36 -16.90
C MET A 194 10.55 -7.18 -16.16
N ASN A 195 9.28 -6.89 -16.42
CA ASN A 195 8.20 -7.78 -16.03
C ASN A 195 8.24 -8.99 -16.97
N LEU A 196 8.99 -10.03 -16.57
CA LEU A 196 8.91 -11.32 -17.23
C LEU A 196 7.51 -11.86 -16.95
N PRO A 197 6.67 -12.13 -17.97
CA PRO A 197 5.41 -12.81 -17.76
C PRO A 197 5.73 -14.06 -16.95
N ASN A 198 5.10 -14.17 -15.79
CA ASN A 198 5.30 -15.33 -14.93
C ASN A 198 4.84 -16.53 -15.77
N GLU A 199 5.74 -17.37 -16.30
CA GLU A 199 5.32 -18.53 -17.10
C GLU A 199 4.32 -19.40 -16.32
N ARG A 200 4.37 -19.34 -14.97
CA ARG A 200 3.37 -19.90 -14.07
C ARG A 200 1.96 -19.31 -14.23
N SER A 201 1.77 -18.02 -14.47
CA SER A 201 0.43 -17.44 -14.60
C SER A 201 -0.23 -17.85 -15.91
N GLU A 202 0.52 -17.91 -17.01
CA GLU A 202 0.01 -18.46 -18.27
C GLU A 202 -0.27 -19.96 -18.19
N PHE A 203 0.63 -20.75 -17.57
CA PHE A 203 0.39 -22.17 -17.32
C PHE A 203 -0.81 -22.40 -16.41
N GLN A 204 -0.97 -21.61 -15.34
CA GLN A 204 -2.12 -21.74 -14.44
C GLN A 204 -3.42 -21.37 -15.16
N LEU A 205 -3.43 -20.31 -15.98
CA LEU A 205 -4.57 -19.95 -16.83
C LEU A 205 -4.90 -21.06 -17.83
N TYR A 206 -3.88 -21.70 -18.38
CA TYR A 206 -4.03 -22.83 -19.30
C TYR A 206 -4.60 -24.07 -18.60
N LEU A 207 -4.12 -24.39 -17.40
CA LEU A 207 -4.64 -25.47 -16.56
C LEU A 207 -6.10 -25.21 -16.18
N THR A 208 -6.45 -24.01 -15.72
CA THR A 208 -7.85 -23.66 -15.41
C THR A 208 -8.75 -23.77 -16.64
N LYS A 209 -8.26 -23.41 -17.84
CA LYS A 209 -9.00 -23.60 -19.10
C LYS A 209 -9.17 -25.07 -19.46
N LEU A 210 -8.18 -25.92 -19.18
CA LEU A 210 -8.27 -27.36 -19.39
C LEU A 210 -9.26 -28.00 -18.42
N ASP A 211 -9.21 -27.65 -17.13
CA ASP A 211 -10.12 -28.17 -16.11
C ASP A 211 -11.57 -27.81 -16.44
N ASN A 212 -11.83 -26.57 -16.85
CA ASN A 212 -13.17 -26.14 -17.28
C ASN A 212 -13.66 -26.88 -18.55
N LYS A 213 -12.77 -27.19 -19.50
CA LYS A 213 -13.13 -28.02 -20.66
C LYS A 213 -13.42 -29.47 -20.26
N LEU A 214 -12.68 -30.00 -19.29
CA LEU A 214 -12.87 -31.36 -18.80
C LEU A 214 -14.19 -31.50 -18.04
N GLU A 215 -14.52 -30.53 -17.18
CA GLU A 215 -15.82 -30.43 -16.50
C GLU A 215 -16.99 -30.37 -17.50
N ASN A 216 -16.88 -29.53 -18.53
CA ASN A 216 -17.90 -29.45 -19.58
C ASN A 216 -18.06 -30.78 -20.34
N LEU A 217 -16.96 -31.48 -20.65
CA LEU A 217 -17.02 -32.80 -21.29
C LEU A 217 -17.66 -33.86 -20.39
N LYS A 218 -17.38 -33.83 -19.08
CA LYS A 218 -18.01 -34.72 -18.10
C LYS A 218 -19.52 -34.46 -17.96
N SER A 219 -19.96 -33.22 -18.12
CA SER A 219 -21.39 -32.85 -18.06
C SER A 219 -22.22 -33.30 -19.28
N LEU A 220 -21.55 -33.74 -20.35
CA LEU A 220 -22.17 -34.19 -21.61
C LEU A 220 -22.28 -35.72 -21.72
N LEU A 221 -21.85 -36.47 -20.70
CA LEU A 221 -21.96 -37.92 -20.56
C LEU A 221 -22.92 -38.27 -19.42
#